data_AF-A0A6A3K0L4-F1
#
_entry.id   AF-A0A6A3K0L4-F1
#
_cell.length_a   1.000
_cell.length_b   1.000
_cell.length_c   1.000
_cell.angle_alpha   90.00
_cell.angle_beta   90.00
_cell.angle_gamma   90.00
#
_symmetry.space_group_name_H-M   'P 1'
#
loop_
_entity.id
_entity.type
_entity.pdbx_description
1 polymer ?
#
loop_
_entity_poly.entity_id
_entity_poly.type
_entity_poly.pdbx_seq_one_letter_code
_entity_poly.pdbx_strand_id
1 'polypeptide(L)'
;MRQRPERPTFPVRVAINAENMGGHMRFVNHSCQPVAKFVEVANGRRTTVVVASMQDIHPGEEVTVDYGDDLWFVCRCGLDGCRHRNIQDAQDP
;
A
#
# COMPACT_ATOMS: atom_id res chain seq x y z
N MET A 1 28.41 -22.10 16.77
CA MET A 1 27.04 -21.55 16.58
C MET A 1 26.94 -21.03 15.15
N ARG A 2 26.06 -21.57 14.30
CA ARG A 2 25.85 -21.01 12.95
C ARG A 2 24.97 -19.78 13.09
N GLN A 3 25.51 -18.59 12.85
CA GLN A 3 24.68 -17.39 12.73
C GLN A 3 23.77 -17.59 11.51
N ARG A 4 22.46 -17.58 11.72
CA ARG A 4 21.48 -17.60 10.63
C ARG A 4 21.75 -16.35 9.79
N PRO A 5 21.98 -16.48 8.46
CA PRO A 5 22.29 -15.32 7.63
C PRO A 5 21.17 -14.28 7.74
N GLU A 6 21.55 -13.01 7.86
CA GLU A 6 20.63 -11.88 8.05
C GLU A 6 19.69 -11.68 6.87
N ARG A 7 20.08 -12.16 5.68
CA ARG A 7 19.28 -12.17 4.46
C ARG A 7 19.30 -13.56 3.83
N PRO A 8 18.16 -14.07 3.32
CA PRO A 8 18.13 -15.34 2.59
C PRO A 8 19.01 -15.27 1.33
N THR A 9 19.65 -16.38 0.97
CA THR A 9 20.50 -16.48 -0.25
C THR A 9 19.69 -16.63 -1.54
N PHE A 10 18.36 -16.73 -1.43
CA PHE A 10 17.40 -16.84 -2.53
C PHE A 10 16.22 -15.89 -2.26
N PRO A 11 15.56 -15.36 -3.31
CA PRO A 11 14.42 -14.46 -3.12
C PRO A 11 13.28 -15.19 -2.42
N VAL A 12 12.89 -14.68 -1.25
CA VAL A 12 11.71 -15.13 -0.52
C VAL A 12 10.60 -14.10 -0.76
N ARG A 13 9.44 -14.56 -1.23
CA ARG A 13 8.23 -13.72 -1.27
C ARG A 13 7.39 -13.98 -0.04
N VAL A 14 6.98 -12.91 0.62
CA VAL A 14 6.07 -12.93 1.75
C VAL A 14 4.95 -11.93 1.50
N ALA A 15 3.76 -12.20 2.03
CA ALA A 15 2.62 -11.29 1.97
C ALA A 15 2.21 -10.91 3.39
N ILE A 16 1.69 -9.69 3.55
CA ILE A 16 1.11 -9.19 4.80
C ILE A 16 -0.41 -9.26 4.65
N ASN A 17 -1.08 -10.07 5.47
CA ASN A 17 -2.54 -10.05 5.58
C ASN A 17 -2.95 -9.21 6.80
N ALA A 18 -3.61 -8.07 6.55
CA ALA A 18 -4.11 -7.16 7.58
C ALA A 18 -5.64 -7.20 7.77
N GLU A 19 -6.31 -8.23 7.24
CA GLU A 19 -7.77 -8.39 7.27
C GLU A 19 -8.31 -8.42 8.70
N ASN A 20 -7.73 -9.24 9.58
CA ASN A 20 -8.25 -9.45 10.94
C ASN A 20 -7.37 -8.81 12.03
N MET A 21 -6.18 -8.32 11.70
CA MET A 21 -5.22 -7.74 12.64
C MET A 21 -4.36 -6.69 11.95
N GLY A 22 -4.03 -5.59 12.63
CA GLY A 22 -3.17 -4.53 12.08
C GLY A 22 -3.26 -3.22 12.86
N GLY A 23 -2.58 -2.19 12.35
CA GLY A 23 -2.74 -0.81 12.83
C GLY A 23 -3.67 0.01 11.95
N HIS A 24 -3.74 1.33 12.18
CA HIS A 24 -4.58 2.24 11.38
C HIS A 24 -4.32 2.19 9.87
N MET A 25 -3.11 1.81 9.46
CA MET A 25 -2.72 1.77 8.05
C MET A 25 -3.51 0.74 7.22
N ARG A 26 -4.23 -0.20 7.85
CA ARG A 26 -5.11 -1.14 7.14
C ARG A 26 -6.33 -0.49 6.46
N PHE A 27 -6.59 0.79 6.76
CA PHE A 27 -7.71 1.56 6.21
C PHE A 27 -7.30 2.57 5.13
N VAL A 28 -6.01 2.65 4.81
CA VAL A 28 -5.51 3.57 3.77
C VAL A 28 -6.07 3.13 2.42
N ASN A 29 -6.76 4.00 1.71
CA ASN A 29 -7.37 3.68 0.43
C ASN A 29 -6.41 3.85 -0.75
N HIS A 30 -6.83 3.35 -1.91
CA HIS A 30 -6.14 3.57 -3.16
C HIS A 30 -6.50 4.92 -3.81
N SER A 31 -5.50 5.65 -4.29
CA SER A 31 -5.67 6.75 -5.26
C SER A 31 -4.68 6.61 -6.42
N CYS A 32 -5.11 6.98 -7.64
CA CYS A 32 -4.23 7.07 -8.81
C CYS A 32 -3.28 8.30 -8.75
N GLN A 33 -3.56 9.27 -7.87
CA GLN A 33 -2.61 10.32 -7.48
C GLN A 33 -2.49 10.32 -5.96
N PRO A 34 -1.71 9.39 -5.39
CA PRO A 34 -1.63 9.22 -3.95
C PRO A 34 -0.73 10.27 -3.29
N VAL A 35 -0.97 10.53 -2.00
CA VAL A 35 -0.14 11.44 -1.17
C VAL A 35 0.89 10.69 -0.32
N ALA A 36 0.81 9.36 -0.28
CA ALA A 36 1.72 8.49 0.45
C ALA A 36 2.08 7.23 -0.36
N LYS A 37 3.10 6.49 0.11
CA LYS A 37 3.53 5.23 -0.49
C LYS A 37 3.86 4.17 0.54
N PHE A 38 3.78 2.91 0.15
CA PHE A 38 4.35 1.81 0.92
C PHE A 38 5.88 1.82 0.81
N VAL A 39 6.57 1.68 1.94
CA VAL A 39 8.03 1.58 2.00
C VAL A 39 8.41 0.40 2.86
N GLU A 40 9.21 -0.51 2.30
CA GLU A 40 9.85 -1.56 3.07
C GLU A 40 10.99 -0.97 3.90
N VAL A 41 10.93 -1.19 5.22
CA VAL A 41 11.96 -0.75 6.16
C VAL A 41 12.44 -1.90 7.02
N ALA A 42 13.73 -1.89 7.33
CA ALA A 42 14.33 -2.81 8.28
C ALA A 42 14.14 -2.25 9.71
N ASN A 43 13.57 -3.07 10.59
CA ASN A 43 13.47 -2.84 12.02
C ASN A 43 14.23 -3.94 12.76
N GLY A 44 15.55 -3.77 12.87
CA GLY A 44 16.46 -4.81 13.36
C GLY A 44 16.41 -6.04 12.46
N ARG A 45 16.01 -7.19 13.03
CA ARG A 45 15.84 -8.46 12.28
C ARG A 45 14.46 -8.62 11.65
N ARG A 46 13.58 -7.63 11.76
CA ARG A 46 12.22 -7.66 11.20
C ARG A 46 12.15 -6.75 9.98
N THR A 47 11.54 -7.25 8.92
CA THR A 47 11.06 -6.42 7.81
C THR A 47 9.67 -5.90 8.16
N THR A 48 9.40 -4.63 7.88
CA THR A 48 8.09 -4.00 8.05
C THR A 48 7.79 -3.12 6.86
N VAL A 49 6.51 -2.95 6.55
CA VAL A 49 6.06 -1.98 5.55
C VAL A 49 5.41 -0.82 6.30
N VAL A 50 5.87 0.39 6.01
CA VAL A 50 5.28 1.63 6.53
C VAL A 50 4.58 2.39 5.40
N VAL A 51 3.63 3.25 5.76
CA VAL A 51 3.06 4.26 4.86
C VAL A 51 3.81 5.56 5.11
N ALA A 52 4.55 6.02 4.11
CA ALA A 52 5.33 7.25 4.18
C ALA A 52 4.71 8.31 3.28
N SER A 53 4.49 9.52 3.81
CA SER A 53 4.03 10.65 3.01
C SER A 53 5.07 11.01 1.95
N MET A 54 4.58 11.45 0.79
CA MET A 54 5.41 11.95 -0.32
C MET A 54 5.32 13.47 -0.46
N GLN A 55 4.36 14.09 0.21
CA GLN A 55 4.05 15.50 0.22
C GLN A 55 3.41 15.89 1.56
N ASP A 56 3.16 17.18 1.77
CA ASP A 56 2.42 17.66 2.93
C ASP A 56 0.97 17.15 2.90
N ILE A 57 0.45 16.80 4.08
CA ILE A 57 -0.91 16.31 4.28
C ILE A 57 -1.55 17.19 5.36
N HIS A 58 -2.63 17.88 5.00
CA HIS A 58 -3.34 18.83 5.85
C HIS A 58 -4.46 18.12 6.64
N PRO A 59 -4.89 18.70 7.79
CA PRO A 59 -6.01 18.15 8.55
C PRO A 59 -7.28 17.98 7.69
N GLY A 60 -7.84 16.78 7.69
CA GLY A 60 -9.03 16.43 6.92
C GLY A 60 -8.74 15.84 5.52
N GLU A 61 -7.50 15.89 5.04
CA GLU A 61 -7.11 15.20 3.80
C GLU A 61 -7.04 13.69 4.02
N GLU A 62 -7.53 12.92 3.05
CA GLU A 62 -7.45 11.47 3.08
C GLU A 62 -6.03 11.00 2.75
N VAL A 63 -5.48 10.10 3.57
CA VAL A 63 -4.22 9.43 3.27
C VAL A 63 -4.48 8.30 2.28
N THR A 64 -3.90 8.41 1.09
CA THR A 64 -4.04 7.43 0.01
C THR A 64 -2.70 6.95 -0.51
N VAL A 65 -2.67 5.73 -1.03
CA VAL A 65 -1.47 5.07 -1.62
C VAL A 65 -1.80 4.47 -2.99
N ASP A 66 -0.78 4.14 -3.77
CA ASP A 66 -0.96 3.32 -4.97
C ASP A 66 -0.90 1.83 -4.62
N TYR A 67 -1.93 1.07 -5.01
CA TYR A 67 -2.02 -0.38 -4.82
C TYR A 67 -1.40 -1.17 -5.98
N GLY A 68 -0.92 -0.50 -7.02
CA GLY A 68 -0.45 -1.15 -8.25
C GLY A 68 -1.61 -1.43 -9.21
N ASP A 69 -1.32 -2.14 -10.31
CA ASP A 69 -2.26 -2.34 -11.42
C ASP A 69 -3.25 -3.51 -11.21
N ASP A 70 -2.97 -4.40 -10.26
CA ASP A 70 -3.77 -5.61 -9.99
C ASP A 70 -4.86 -5.34 -8.94
N LEU A 71 -5.78 -4.43 -9.26
CA LEU A 71 -6.89 -4.07 -8.38
C LEU A 71 -8.05 -5.07 -8.50
N TRP A 72 -8.57 -5.54 -7.36
CA TRP A 72 -9.77 -6.40 -7.29
C TRP A 72 -11.09 -5.59 -7.23
N PHE A 73 -11.03 -4.30 -7.54
CA PHE A 73 -12.16 -3.37 -7.50
C PHE A 73 -11.97 -2.24 -8.50
N VAL A 74 -13.05 -1.54 -8.83
CA VAL A 74 -13.00 -0.34 -9.65
C VAL A 74 -12.49 0.83 -8.80
N CYS A 75 -11.32 1.40 -9.13
CA CYS A 75 -10.84 2.63 -8.50
C CYS A 75 -11.82 3.81 -8.68
N ARG A 76 -12.31 4.34 -7.55
CA ARG A 76 -13.26 5.46 -7.47
C ARG A 76 -12.63 6.72 -6.86
N CYS A 77 -11.36 6.99 -7.13
CA CYS A 77 -10.69 8.18 -6.62
C CYS A 77 -11.21 9.51 -7.22
N GLY A 78 -12.05 9.47 -8.27
CA GLY A 78 -12.68 10.66 -8.87
C GLY A 78 -11.74 11.61 -9.62
N LEU A 79 -10.45 11.31 -9.71
CA LEU A 79 -9.45 12.17 -10.34
C LEU A 79 -9.45 12.03 -11.87
N ASP A 80 -9.15 13.11 -12.58
CA ASP A 80 -9.03 13.12 -14.06
C ASP A 80 -7.97 12.15 -14.58
N GLY A 81 -6.93 11.88 -13.77
CA GLY A 81 -5.87 10.91 -14.06
C GLY A 81 -6.17 9.48 -13.61
N CYS A 82 -7.40 9.17 -13.21
CA CYS A 82 -7.74 7.83 -12.72
C CYS A 82 -7.61 6.77 -13.82
N ARG A 83 -6.94 5.65 -13.51
CA ARG A 83 -6.83 4.48 -14.41
C ARG A 83 -8.19 3.92 -14.81
N HIS A 84 -9.19 4.03 -13.92
CA HIS A 84 -10.55 3.56 -14.13
C HIS A 84 -11.54 4.70 -14.42
N ARG A 85 -11.06 5.87 -14.88
CA ARG A 85 -11.90 7.07 -15.12
C ARG A 85 -13.19 6.78 -15.91
N ASN A 86 -13.12 5.91 -16.92
CA ASN A 86 -14.25 5.63 -17.80
C ASN A 86 -15.21 4.54 -17.29
N ILE A 87 -14.94 3.95 -16.12
CA ILE A 87 -15.70 2.82 -15.58
C ILE A 87 -16.03 2.96 -14.09
N GLN A 88 -15.93 4.16 -13.50
CA GLN A 88 -16.11 4.36 -12.05
C GLN A 88 -17.53 3.99 -11.54
N ASP A 89 -18.52 4.04 -12.43
CA ASP A 89 -19.91 3.62 -12.16
C ASP A 89 -20.16 2.12 -12.36
N ALA A 90 -19.15 1.37 -12.83
CA ALA A 90 -19.26 -0.07 -12.94
C ALA A 90 -19.28 -0.74 -11.55
N GLN A 91 -19.87 -1.93 -11.50
CA GLN A 91 -19.75 -2.82 -10.34
C GLN A 91 -18.31 -3.35 -10.23
N ASP A 92 -17.89 -3.65 -9.00
CA ASP A 92 -16.61 -4.32 -8.80
C ASP A 92 -16.66 -5.74 -9.40
N PRO A 93 -15.54 -6.27 -9.93
CA PRO A 93 -15.46 -7.60 -10.52
C PRO A 93 -15.87 -8.76 -9.60
#